data_AF-A0A965ZTA0-F1
#
_entry.id   AF-A0A965ZTA0-F1
#
_cell.length_a   1.000
_cell.length_b   1.000
_cell.length_c   1.000
_cell.angle_alpha   90.00
_cell.angle_beta   90.00
_cell.angle_gamma   90.00
#
_symmetry.space_group_name_H-M   'P 1'
#
loop_
_entity.id
_entity.type
_entity.pdbx_description
1 polymer ?
#
loop_
_entity_poly.entity_id
_entity_poly.type
_entity_poly.pdbx_seq_one_letter_code
_entity_poly.pdbx_strand_id
1 'polypeptide(L)'
;MKFVVKYFSEITIKSKPVRRRFVGQLVDNLRALLRETDPDVVVQRNWDKLQIETRLEDPVLLARMVEGMRNAPGITYILQVVEHPLPDLEDIVEYVLPVYEQQLEGRNFAVRCKRSGQHEFTSVDVERVVGGALLARTAAAGVRLKNPEVTVDLEISKKTLFVITHRHRGLGGYPIGSIDPVLSLISGGFDSPVASYLTMKRGMRTHFLFFNLGGRDHEIGVKEVALYLWQKYGCNQRVLFISVPFEEVVAELLGKVQDSQMGVILKRMMLRVGERLASELEVDALVTGESVAQVSSQTLRNLAVIDEVTDTLVLRPLVATDKEDIVRMAAAIGTQEFAANMPEYCGVISVNPTTRAKLDRVRAQEQNFDMGILDRAVASCRRTRIDQLAEEELQRVDVEVLSIPLAEATILDIRHPDEEELAPLQVHVPVEKIPFYELHRRAAELKPGQTYMLYCGKGVMSRLHASHLLESGELDVKVYAP
;
A
#
# COMPACT_ATOMS: atom_id res chain seq x y z
N MET A 1 10.34 -9.64 21.95
CA MET A 1 9.73 -8.28 21.93
C MET A 1 8.20 -8.36 22.03
N LYS A 2 7.55 -7.37 22.66
CA LYS A 2 6.07 -7.27 22.69
C LYS A 2 5.60 -5.96 22.09
N PHE A 3 4.49 -6.03 21.36
CA PHE A 3 3.79 -4.87 20.80
C PHE A 3 2.35 -4.82 21.28
N VAL A 4 1.87 -3.61 21.57
CA VAL A 4 0.46 -3.31 21.80
C VAL A 4 -0.07 -2.50 20.63
N VAL A 5 -1.02 -3.06 19.89
CA VAL A 5 -1.65 -2.41 18.75
C VAL A 5 -2.99 -1.82 19.19
N LYS A 6 -3.14 -0.51 19.02
CA LYS A 6 -4.37 0.23 19.31
C LYS A 6 -5.19 0.38 18.04
N TYR A 7 -6.46 -0.03 18.12
CA TYR A 7 -7.41 0.05 17.01
C TYR A 7 -7.64 1.49 16.55
N PHE A 8 -8.01 1.64 15.28
CA PHE A 8 -8.55 2.88 14.77
C PHE A 8 -9.79 3.33 15.56
N SER A 9 -9.88 4.62 15.89
CA SER A 9 -10.95 5.16 16.75
C SER A 9 -12.34 4.92 16.18
N GLU A 10 -12.51 4.92 14.85
CA GLU A 10 -13.80 4.59 14.25
C GLU A 10 -14.20 3.12 14.42
N ILE A 11 -13.26 2.21 14.69
CA ILE A 11 -13.54 0.80 14.99
C ILE A 11 -14.12 0.68 16.41
N THR A 12 -13.62 1.47 17.35
CA THR A 12 -14.00 1.35 18.77
C THR A 12 -15.42 1.84 19.05
N ILE A 13 -15.95 2.76 18.23
CA ILE A 13 -17.32 3.28 18.31
C ILE A 13 -18.37 2.38 17.63
N LYS A 14 -17.97 1.33 16.91
CA LYS A 14 -18.92 0.40 16.27
C LYS A 14 -19.66 -0.46 17.30
N SER A 15 -20.83 -0.96 16.91
CA SER A 15 -21.58 -1.95 17.70
C SER A 15 -20.71 -3.18 18.00
N LYS A 16 -20.99 -3.87 19.11
CA LYS A 16 -20.19 -5.03 19.55
C LYS A 16 -20.00 -6.10 18.46
N PRO A 17 -21.04 -6.49 17.66
CA PRO A 17 -20.87 -7.46 16.57
C PRO A 17 -19.94 -6.95 15.46
N VAL A 18 -20.13 -5.72 15.00
CA VAL A 18 -19.33 -5.12 13.92
C VAL A 18 -17.87 -4.95 14.35
N ARG A 19 -17.65 -4.45 15.57
CA ARG A 19 -16.30 -4.33 16.15
C ARG A 19 -15.62 -5.70 16.24
N ARG A 20 -16.35 -6.75 16.67
CA ARG A 20 -15.79 -8.11 16.75
C ARG A 20 -15.35 -8.61 15.36
N ARG A 21 -16.15 -8.36 14.32
CA ARG A 21 -15.81 -8.71 12.93
C ARG A 21 -14.56 -7.99 12.46
N PHE A 22 -14.50 -6.66 12.65
CA PHE A 22 -13.34 -5.86 12.24
C PHE A 22 -12.06 -6.28 12.98
N VAL A 23 -12.14 -6.47 14.29
CA VAL A 23 -10.98 -6.92 15.08
C VAL A 23 -10.54 -8.33 14.67
N GLY A 24 -11.48 -9.23 14.34
CA GLY A 24 -11.16 -10.53 13.77
C GLY A 24 -10.36 -10.42 12.47
N GLN A 25 -10.87 -9.63 11.52
CA GLN A 25 -10.19 -9.40 10.25
C GLN A 25 -8.79 -8.78 10.44
N LEU A 26 -8.64 -7.83 11.37
CA LEU A 26 -7.33 -7.23 11.66
C LEU A 26 -6.34 -8.27 12.20
N VAL A 27 -6.79 -9.18 13.06
CA VAL A 27 -5.94 -10.27 13.57
C VAL A 27 -5.49 -11.17 12.43
N ASP A 28 -6.39 -11.52 11.52
CA ASP A 28 -6.05 -12.39 10.39
C ASP A 28 -5.08 -11.70 9.42
N ASN A 29 -5.30 -10.41 9.12
CA ASN A 29 -4.40 -9.59 8.30
C ASN A 29 -3.00 -9.52 8.92
N LEU A 30 -2.90 -9.22 10.22
CA LEU A 30 -1.63 -9.12 10.92
C LEU A 30 -0.92 -10.46 11.04
N ARG A 31 -1.65 -11.57 11.22
CA ARG A 31 -1.05 -12.91 11.20
C ARG A 31 -0.49 -13.24 9.82
N ALA A 32 -1.25 -12.98 8.76
CA ALA A 32 -0.81 -13.26 7.39
C ALA A 32 0.42 -12.44 7.01
N LEU A 33 0.48 -11.19 7.44
CA LEU A 33 1.60 -10.28 7.19
C LEU A 33 2.84 -10.63 8.02
N LEU A 34 2.69 -10.78 9.34
CA LEU A 34 3.83 -10.91 10.24
C LEU A 34 4.48 -12.30 10.20
N ARG A 35 3.74 -13.34 9.82
CA ARG A 35 4.29 -14.70 9.67
C ARG A 35 5.31 -14.85 8.54
N GLU A 36 5.32 -13.93 7.59
CA GLU A 36 6.37 -13.87 6.58
C GLU A 36 7.73 -13.50 7.17
N THR A 37 7.74 -12.79 8.30
CA THR A 37 8.97 -12.36 8.98
C THR A 37 9.27 -13.23 10.20
N ASP A 38 8.25 -13.61 10.96
CA ASP A 38 8.35 -14.49 12.13
C ASP A 38 7.24 -15.54 12.11
N PRO A 39 7.54 -16.78 11.68
CA PRO A 39 6.55 -17.87 11.65
C PRO A 39 5.90 -18.17 13.00
N ASP A 40 6.60 -17.89 14.10
CA ASP A 40 6.16 -18.18 15.48
C ASP A 40 5.44 -16.98 16.14
N VAL A 41 5.20 -15.89 15.40
CA VAL A 41 4.56 -14.68 15.93
C VAL A 41 3.17 -14.98 16.49
N VAL A 42 2.91 -14.49 17.71
CA VAL A 42 1.64 -14.69 18.39
C VAL A 42 0.85 -13.39 18.38
N VAL A 43 -0.31 -13.40 17.70
CA VAL A 43 -1.27 -12.28 17.69
C VAL A 43 -2.47 -12.63 18.55
N GLN A 44 -2.61 -11.93 19.68
CA GLN A 44 -3.66 -12.13 20.66
C GLN A 44 -4.65 -10.97 20.68
N ARG A 45 -5.94 -11.30 20.72
CA ARG A 45 -7.02 -10.32 20.82
C ARG A 45 -7.42 -10.11 22.27
N ASN A 46 -7.23 -8.88 22.76
CA ASN A 46 -7.82 -8.42 24.00
C ASN A 46 -9.06 -7.55 23.72
N TRP A 47 -9.76 -7.16 24.78
CA TRP A 47 -10.99 -6.38 24.63
C TRP A 47 -10.76 -5.06 23.89
N ASP A 48 -9.73 -4.30 24.27
CA ASP A 48 -9.47 -2.91 23.84
C ASP A 48 -8.20 -2.73 22.98
N LYS A 49 -7.41 -3.79 22.81
CA LYS A 49 -6.13 -3.79 22.09
C LYS A 49 -5.79 -5.16 21.51
N LEU A 50 -4.87 -5.21 20.55
CA LEU A 50 -4.16 -6.45 20.23
C LEU A 50 -2.81 -6.45 20.93
N GLN A 51 -2.40 -7.64 21.35
CA GLN A 51 -1.03 -7.90 21.77
C GLN A 51 -0.36 -8.78 20.72
N ILE A 52 0.86 -8.42 20.35
CA ILE A 52 1.68 -9.16 19.41
C ILE A 52 2.99 -9.49 20.12
N GLU A 53 3.34 -10.76 20.14
CA GLU A 53 4.55 -11.25 20.78
C GLU A 53 5.41 -11.96 19.73
N THR A 54 6.69 -11.61 19.70
CA THR A 54 7.71 -12.21 18.83
C THR A 54 8.96 -12.50 19.63
N ARG A 55 9.68 -13.56 19.27
CA ARG A 55 11.00 -13.90 19.82
C ARG A 55 12.15 -13.30 19.04
N LEU A 56 11.87 -12.57 17.96
CA LEU A 56 12.91 -11.89 17.20
C LEU A 56 13.63 -10.83 18.05
N GLU A 57 14.95 -10.85 17.95
CA GLU A 57 15.86 -9.88 18.55
C GLU A 57 16.61 -9.06 17.49
N ASP A 58 16.66 -9.55 16.24
CA ASP A 58 17.27 -8.85 15.11
C ASP A 58 16.57 -7.49 14.87
N PRO A 59 17.29 -6.36 15.02
CA PRO A 59 16.73 -5.02 14.80
C PRO A 59 16.13 -4.83 13.40
N VAL A 60 16.70 -5.43 12.36
CA VAL A 60 16.24 -5.30 10.97
C VAL A 60 14.89 -6.00 10.80
N LEU A 61 14.77 -7.23 11.29
CA LEU A 61 13.50 -7.97 11.22
C LEU A 61 12.42 -7.31 12.06
N LEU A 62 12.76 -6.78 13.24
CA LEU A 62 11.83 -6.02 14.08
C LEU A 62 11.36 -4.74 13.39
N ALA A 63 12.26 -4.01 12.71
CA ALA A 63 11.90 -2.84 11.91
C ALA A 63 10.93 -3.20 10.77
N ARG A 64 11.17 -4.31 10.07
CA ARG A 64 10.27 -4.83 9.02
C ARG A 64 8.88 -5.16 9.57
N MET A 65 8.79 -5.80 10.74
CA MET A 65 7.50 -6.09 11.39
C MET A 65 6.76 -4.80 11.74
N VAL A 66 7.46 -3.82 12.30
CA VAL A 66 6.88 -2.50 12.65
C VAL A 66 6.35 -1.82 11.39
N GLU A 67 7.13 -1.79 10.32
CA GLU A 67 6.72 -1.15 9.07
C GLU A 67 5.51 -1.86 8.43
N GLY A 68 5.48 -3.19 8.43
CA GLY A 68 4.30 -3.96 8.04
C GLY A 68 3.05 -3.57 8.84
N MET A 69 3.17 -3.47 10.18
CA MET A 69 2.06 -3.01 11.02
C MET A 69 1.67 -1.56 10.74
N ARG A 70 2.63 -0.67 10.43
CA ARG A 70 2.34 0.74 10.13
C ARG A 70 1.52 0.88 8.85
N ASN A 71 1.77 0.02 7.87
CA ASN A 71 1.08 0.01 6.59
C ASN A 71 -0.22 -0.83 6.60
N ALA A 72 -0.50 -1.57 7.67
CA ALA A 72 -1.75 -2.31 7.81
C ALA A 72 -2.92 -1.39 8.18
N PRO A 73 -3.99 -1.31 7.35
CA PRO A 73 -5.21 -0.59 7.69
C PRO A 73 -5.87 -1.11 8.97
N GLY A 74 -6.47 -0.22 9.76
CA GLY A 74 -7.19 -0.53 11.01
C GLY A 74 -6.44 -0.18 12.30
N ILE A 75 -5.23 0.38 12.20
CA ILE A 75 -4.35 0.63 13.35
C ILE A 75 -4.10 2.13 13.54
N THR A 76 -4.32 2.66 14.75
CA THR A 76 -3.92 4.05 15.08
C THR A 76 -2.48 4.12 15.56
N TYR A 77 -2.11 3.27 16.51
CA TYR A 77 -0.78 3.27 17.12
C TYR A 77 -0.29 1.85 17.35
N ILE A 78 1.02 1.68 17.18
CA ILE A 78 1.76 0.46 17.52
C ILE A 78 2.73 0.87 18.61
N LEU A 79 2.57 0.30 19.79
CA LEU A 79 3.39 0.59 20.95
C LEU A 79 4.35 -0.59 21.15
N GLN A 80 5.65 -0.33 21.10
CA GLN A 80 6.65 -1.28 21.58
C GLN A 80 6.67 -1.20 23.10
N VAL A 81 6.58 -2.34 23.78
CA VAL A 81 6.46 -2.35 25.24
C VAL A 81 7.40 -3.36 25.88
N VAL A 82 7.95 -2.96 27.03
CA VAL A 82 8.55 -3.88 28.00
C VAL A 82 7.51 -4.13 29.09
N GLU A 83 7.29 -5.40 29.40
CA GLU A 83 6.29 -5.83 30.37
C GLU A 83 6.96 -6.23 31.69
N HIS A 84 6.43 -5.71 32.79
CA HIS A 84 6.86 -6.03 34.15
C HIS A 84 5.63 -6.35 35.03
N PRO A 85 5.77 -7.22 36.05
CA PRO A 85 4.83 -7.22 37.17
C PRO A 85 4.71 -5.81 37.72
N LEU A 86 3.50 -5.38 38.08
CA LEU A 86 3.29 -4.06 38.69
C LEU A 86 3.95 -4.04 40.08
N PRO A 87 4.99 -3.22 40.30
CA PRO A 87 5.58 -3.05 41.62
C PRO A 87 4.77 -2.02 42.45
N ASP A 88 5.27 -1.71 43.64
CA ASP A 88 4.80 -0.56 44.41
C ASP A 88 5.10 0.76 43.65
N LEU A 89 4.35 1.81 43.96
CA LEU A 89 4.34 3.06 43.20
C LEU A 89 5.74 3.68 43.08
N GLU A 90 6.49 3.65 44.17
CA GLU A 90 7.85 4.19 44.29
C GLU A 90 8.86 3.41 43.43
N ASP A 91 8.65 2.10 43.28
CA ASP A 91 9.55 1.19 42.58
C ASP A 91 9.32 1.16 41.06
N ILE A 92 8.22 1.74 40.57
CA ILE A 92 7.95 1.85 39.13
C ILE A 92 9.13 2.51 38.41
N VAL A 93 9.80 3.48 39.04
CA VAL A 93 10.93 4.19 38.42
C VAL A 93 12.08 3.26 38.07
N GLU A 94 12.33 2.18 38.82
CA GLU A 94 13.44 1.27 38.57
C GLU A 94 13.31 0.53 37.23
N TYR A 95 12.07 0.33 36.77
CA TYR A 95 11.81 -0.24 35.44
C TYR A 95 11.81 0.80 34.32
N VAL A 96 11.48 2.06 34.64
CA VAL A 96 11.35 3.14 33.64
C VAL A 96 12.69 3.79 33.34
N LEU A 97 13.53 3.97 34.36
CA LEU A 97 14.84 4.61 34.27
C LEU A 97 15.73 4.01 33.17
N PRO A 98 16.03 2.70 33.13
CA PRO A 98 16.94 2.14 32.13
C PRO A 98 16.42 2.25 30.69
N VAL A 99 15.11 2.45 30.51
CA VAL A 99 14.48 2.60 29.20
C VAL A 99 14.62 4.03 28.66
N TYR A 100 14.53 5.02 29.54
CA TYR A 100 14.40 6.43 29.15
C TYR A 100 15.61 7.31 29.47
N GLU A 101 16.53 6.86 30.33
CA GLU A 101 17.68 7.67 30.77
C GLU A 101 18.41 8.36 29.62
N GLN A 102 18.81 7.60 28.59
CA GLN A 102 19.50 8.14 27.41
C GLN A 102 18.60 9.08 26.57
N GLN A 103 17.29 8.82 26.50
CA GLN A 103 16.37 9.64 25.71
C GLN A 103 16.12 11.01 26.35
N LEU A 104 16.23 11.08 27.68
CA LEU A 104 15.93 12.27 28.47
C LEU A 104 17.10 13.26 28.52
N GLU A 105 18.33 12.84 28.26
CA GLU A 105 19.53 13.68 28.34
C GLU A 105 19.39 14.99 27.54
N GLY A 106 19.48 16.12 28.24
CA GLY A 106 19.39 17.47 27.68
C GLY A 106 18.00 17.87 27.17
N ARG A 107 16.96 17.05 27.38
CA ARG A 107 15.61 17.28 26.82
C ARG A 107 14.56 17.51 27.90
N ASN A 108 13.51 18.25 27.54
CA ASN A 108 12.34 18.40 28.38
C ASN A 108 11.37 17.23 28.18
N PHE A 109 10.75 16.77 29.27
CA PHE A 109 9.88 15.60 29.20
C PHE A 109 8.57 15.74 29.99
N ALA A 110 7.64 14.83 29.72
CA ALA A 110 6.47 14.61 30.55
C ALA A 110 6.19 13.12 30.71
N VAL A 111 5.79 12.71 31.91
CA VAL A 111 5.26 11.35 32.15
C VAL A 111 3.77 11.32 31.86
N ARG A 112 3.31 10.27 31.20
CA ARG A 112 1.89 10.02 30.90
C ARG A 112 1.55 8.58 31.27
N CYS A 113 0.61 8.40 32.19
CA CYS A 113 0.20 7.09 32.65
C CYS A 113 -1.27 6.79 32.32
N LYS A 114 -1.52 5.70 31.58
CA LYS A 114 -2.87 5.15 31.42
C LYS A 114 -3.08 3.99 32.37
N ARG A 115 -4.14 4.04 33.17
CA ARG A 115 -4.46 3.01 34.17
C ARG A 115 -5.79 2.32 33.88
N SER A 116 -5.81 1.00 33.96
CA SER A 116 -7.02 0.16 33.88
C SER A 116 -7.01 -0.88 34.99
N GLY A 117 -8.08 -0.94 35.80
CA GLY A 117 -8.19 -1.80 36.98
C GLY A 117 -8.35 -1.01 38.30
N GLN A 118 -8.32 -1.71 39.43
CA GLN A 118 -8.44 -1.12 40.78
C GLN A 118 -7.06 -1.06 41.45
N HIS A 119 -6.69 0.13 41.94
CA HIS A 119 -5.38 0.43 42.54
C HIS A 119 -5.57 1.52 43.59
N GLU A 120 -4.67 1.60 44.57
CA GLU A 120 -4.69 2.63 45.63
C GLU A 120 -4.18 4.00 45.16
N PHE A 121 -3.56 4.06 43.98
CA PHE A 121 -3.02 5.29 43.36
C PHE A 121 -3.76 5.66 42.06
N THR A 122 -3.68 6.94 41.70
CA THR A 122 -4.16 7.46 40.43
C THR A 122 -3.07 7.48 39.36
N SER A 123 -3.45 7.59 38.08
CA SER A 123 -2.49 7.86 36.99
C SER A 123 -1.62 9.08 37.28
N VAL A 124 -2.21 10.12 37.88
CA VAL A 124 -1.51 11.36 38.17
C VAL A 124 -0.47 11.16 39.27
N ASP A 125 -0.71 10.27 40.23
CA ASP A 125 0.27 9.95 41.27
C ASP A 125 1.49 9.25 40.67
N VAL A 126 1.28 8.30 39.75
CA VAL A 126 2.35 7.66 38.97
C VAL A 126 3.15 8.71 38.18
N GLU A 127 2.47 9.61 37.47
CA GLU A 127 3.13 10.67 36.70
C GLU A 127 4.00 11.58 37.56
N ARG A 128 3.55 11.92 38.78
CA ARG A 128 4.31 12.76 39.72
C ARG A 128 5.51 12.01 40.30
N VAL A 129 5.31 10.80 40.81
CA VAL A 129 6.37 10.01 41.48
C VAL A 129 7.47 9.66 40.48
N VAL A 130 7.10 9.08 39.34
CA VAL A 130 8.06 8.71 38.29
C VAL A 130 8.70 9.96 37.69
N GLY A 131 7.92 11.02 37.45
CA GLY A 131 8.45 12.27 36.89
C GLY A 131 9.47 12.95 37.80
N GLY A 132 9.20 13.01 39.11
CA GLY A 132 10.13 13.56 40.10
C GLY A 132 11.41 12.73 40.20
N ALA A 133 11.29 11.40 40.22
CA ALA A 133 12.44 10.51 40.31
C ALA A 133 13.32 10.54 39.04
N LEU A 134 12.72 10.58 37.85
CA LEU A 134 13.45 10.75 36.59
C LEU A 134 14.17 12.11 36.53
N LEU A 135 13.52 13.19 36.96
CA LEU A 135 14.15 14.52 37.00
C LEU A 135 15.36 14.55 37.95
N ALA A 136 15.29 13.83 39.08
CA ALA A 136 16.38 13.77 40.06
C ALA A 136 17.54 12.86 39.64
N ARG A 137 17.29 11.83 38.82
CA ARG A 137 18.23 10.74 38.53
C ARG A 137 18.78 10.74 37.10
N THR A 138 18.30 11.63 36.23
CA THR A 138 18.74 11.71 34.82
C THR A 138 19.27 13.10 34.49
N ALA A 139 19.97 13.22 33.37
CA ALA A 139 20.44 14.49 32.82
C ALA A 139 19.34 15.26 32.06
N ALA A 140 18.06 15.11 32.45
CA ALA A 140 16.95 15.80 31.81
C ALA A 140 17.01 17.32 32.00
N ALA A 141 16.62 18.08 30.98
CA ALA A 141 16.61 19.55 31.06
C ALA A 141 15.48 20.08 31.96
N GLY A 142 14.39 19.32 32.10
CA GLY A 142 13.26 19.70 32.96
C GLY A 142 11.95 19.01 32.59
N VAL A 143 10.92 19.24 33.40
CA VAL A 143 9.56 18.73 33.15
C VAL A 143 8.73 19.79 32.43
N ARG A 144 8.13 19.42 31.29
CA ARG A 144 7.27 20.28 30.48
C ARG A 144 5.98 19.55 30.10
N LEU A 145 4.84 19.97 30.67
CA LEU A 145 3.56 19.28 30.45
C LEU A 145 2.92 19.54 29.07
N LYS A 146 3.26 20.65 28.40
CA LYS A 146 2.74 21.02 27.08
C LYS A 146 3.86 20.94 26.05
N ASN A 147 3.65 20.16 24.99
CA ASN A 147 4.65 19.93 23.93
C ASN A 147 6.04 19.56 24.49
N PRO A 148 6.15 18.46 25.27
CA PRO A 148 7.45 17.94 25.67
C PRO A 148 8.22 17.41 24.45
N GLU A 149 9.55 17.41 24.55
CA GLU A 149 10.41 16.79 23.54
C GLU A 149 10.37 15.26 23.65
N VAL A 150 10.23 14.75 24.88
CA VAL A 150 10.06 13.31 25.17
C VAL A 150 8.83 13.06 26.02
N THR A 151 8.01 12.09 25.63
CA THR A 151 6.90 11.61 26.47
C THR A 151 7.24 10.24 27.02
N VAL A 152 7.34 10.12 28.33
CA VAL A 152 7.51 8.86 29.05
C VAL A 152 6.11 8.24 29.20
N ASP A 153 5.78 7.32 28.30
CA ASP A 153 4.46 6.72 28.20
C ASP A 153 4.43 5.39 29.00
N LEU A 154 3.52 5.31 29.97
CA LEU A 154 3.29 4.13 30.82
C LEU A 154 1.84 3.64 30.69
N GLU A 155 1.64 2.33 30.68
CA GLU A 155 0.31 1.72 30.78
C GLU A 155 0.29 0.70 31.93
N ILE A 156 -0.58 0.91 32.91
CA ILE A 156 -0.83 -0.04 34.00
C ILE A 156 -2.17 -0.73 33.74
N SER A 157 -2.15 -2.05 33.65
CA SER A 157 -3.35 -2.85 33.44
C SER A 157 -3.39 -3.99 34.44
N LYS A 158 -4.32 -3.90 35.40
CA LYS A 158 -4.41 -4.84 36.53
C LYS A 158 -3.06 -4.94 37.26
N LYS A 159 -2.41 -6.10 37.27
CA LYS A 159 -1.15 -6.33 38.00
C LYS A 159 0.08 -6.24 37.10
N THR A 160 -0.02 -5.54 35.98
CA THR A 160 1.04 -5.48 34.96
C THR A 160 1.34 -4.03 34.60
N LEU A 161 2.63 -3.69 34.60
CA LEU A 161 3.20 -2.44 34.11
C LEU A 161 3.74 -2.65 32.69
N PHE A 162 3.35 -1.79 31.77
CA PHE A 162 3.91 -1.70 30.43
C PHE A 162 4.66 -0.37 30.30
N VAL A 163 5.97 -0.45 30.07
CA VAL A 163 6.81 0.72 29.74
C VAL A 163 6.89 0.80 28.22
N ILE A 164 6.42 1.91 27.63
CA ILE A 164 6.32 2.06 26.17
C ILE A 164 7.65 2.59 25.63
N THR A 165 8.46 1.76 24.98
CA THR A 165 9.78 2.17 24.49
C THR A 165 9.67 3.04 23.24
N HIS A 166 8.75 2.69 22.33
CA HIS A 166 8.51 3.41 21.09
C HIS A 166 7.03 3.45 20.75
N ARG A 167 6.62 4.55 20.12
CA ARG A 167 5.26 4.77 19.65
C ARG A 167 5.25 5.09 18.16
N HIS A 168 4.76 4.14 17.38
CA HIS A 168 4.63 4.28 15.94
C HIS A 168 3.19 4.60 15.56
N ARG A 169 3.01 5.51 14.60
CA ARG A 169 1.70 5.82 14.03
C ARG A 169 1.35 4.78 12.97
N GLY A 170 0.17 4.17 13.09
CA GLY A 170 -0.39 3.30 12.06
C GLY A 170 -1.21 4.07 11.03
N LEU A 171 -1.62 3.36 9.97
CA LEU A 171 -2.32 3.94 8.82
C LEU A 171 -3.71 4.54 9.14
N GLY A 172 -4.35 4.08 10.22
CA GLY A 172 -5.76 4.32 10.50
C GLY A 172 -6.66 3.50 9.57
N GLY A 173 -7.90 3.96 9.36
CA GLY A 173 -8.83 3.28 8.44
C GLY A 173 -9.43 1.98 9.01
N TYR A 174 -9.89 1.09 8.13
CA TYR A 174 -10.48 -0.20 8.53
C TYR A 174 -9.64 -1.38 8.02
N PRO A 175 -9.63 -2.52 8.72
CA PRO A 175 -8.89 -3.70 8.28
C PRO A 175 -9.29 -4.12 6.88
N ILE A 176 -8.31 -4.35 5.99
CA ILE A 176 -8.59 -4.79 4.62
C ILE A 176 -9.37 -6.11 4.61
N GLY A 177 -10.38 -6.20 3.74
CA GLY A 177 -11.32 -7.33 3.68
C GLY A 177 -12.49 -7.26 4.68
N SER A 178 -12.57 -6.19 5.48
CA SER A 178 -13.70 -6.00 6.42
C SER A 178 -14.91 -5.26 5.82
N ILE A 179 -14.71 -4.65 4.65
CA ILE A 179 -15.71 -4.01 3.79
C ILE A 179 -15.78 -4.81 2.47
N ASP A 180 -16.93 -4.77 1.83
CA ASP A 180 -17.22 -5.44 0.56
C ASP A 180 -16.15 -5.13 -0.51
N PRO A 181 -15.89 -6.07 -1.43
CA PRO A 181 -14.88 -5.91 -2.46
C PRO A 181 -15.25 -4.79 -3.43
N VAL A 182 -14.23 -4.24 -4.09
CA VAL A 182 -14.37 -3.23 -5.13
C VAL A 182 -13.47 -3.58 -6.32
N LEU A 183 -13.85 -3.15 -7.52
CA LEU A 183 -13.06 -3.32 -8.73
C LEU A 183 -12.48 -1.97 -9.15
N SER A 184 -11.19 -1.75 -8.88
CA SER A 184 -10.51 -0.49 -9.13
C SER A 184 -9.93 -0.44 -10.53
N LEU A 185 -10.38 0.52 -11.33
CA LEU A 185 -9.82 0.83 -12.64
C LEU A 185 -8.46 1.47 -12.44
N ILE A 186 -7.41 0.65 -12.49
CA ILE A 186 -6.04 1.07 -12.30
C ILE A 186 -5.40 1.39 -13.65
N SER A 187 -4.66 2.49 -13.65
CA SER A 187 -3.81 2.95 -14.73
C SER A 187 -2.43 3.23 -14.17
N GLY A 188 -1.44 3.42 -15.02
CA GLY A 188 -0.09 3.74 -14.56
C GLY A 188 0.10 5.22 -14.21
N GLY A 189 -0.96 6.04 -14.18
CA GLY A 189 -0.87 7.45 -13.82
C GLY A 189 -0.86 7.70 -12.31
N PHE A 190 -0.88 8.97 -11.89
CA PHE A 190 -0.86 9.36 -10.47
C PHE A 190 -2.16 9.02 -9.72
N ASP A 191 -3.30 9.22 -10.39
CA ASP A 191 -4.58 9.32 -9.68
C ASP A 191 -5.16 7.95 -9.28
N SER A 192 -5.11 6.96 -10.17
CA SER A 192 -5.74 5.66 -9.93
C SER A 192 -5.02 4.77 -8.89
N PRO A 193 -3.67 4.80 -8.74
CA PRO A 193 -3.01 4.18 -7.60
C PRO A 193 -3.41 4.82 -6.27
N VAL A 194 -3.53 6.14 -6.22
CA VAL A 194 -3.97 6.87 -5.02
C VAL A 194 -5.42 6.53 -4.67
N ALA A 195 -6.32 6.49 -5.65
CA ALA A 195 -7.70 6.06 -5.45
C ALA A 195 -7.79 4.61 -4.93
N SER A 196 -6.99 3.70 -5.52
CA SER A 196 -6.89 2.31 -5.07
C SER A 196 -6.42 2.24 -3.61
N TYR A 197 -5.35 2.94 -3.25
CA TYR A 197 -4.85 3.03 -1.87
C TYR A 197 -5.92 3.54 -0.88
N LEU A 198 -6.68 4.58 -1.25
CA LEU A 198 -7.73 5.13 -0.38
C LEU A 198 -8.84 4.11 -0.08
N THR A 199 -9.21 3.29 -1.08
CA THR A 199 -10.18 2.20 -0.87
C THR A 199 -9.63 1.08 0.00
N MET A 200 -8.38 0.66 -0.21
CA MET A 200 -7.69 -0.32 0.63
C MET A 200 -7.58 0.15 2.09
N LYS A 201 -7.23 1.43 2.30
CA LYS A 201 -7.22 2.08 3.62
C LYS A 201 -8.60 2.08 4.27
N ARG A 202 -9.67 2.15 3.48
CA ARG A 202 -11.05 2.06 3.98
C ARG A 202 -11.51 0.63 4.26
N GLY A 203 -10.64 -0.36 4.09
CA GLY A 203 -10.89 -1.76 4.42
C GLY A 203 -11.55 -2.55 3.28
N MET A 204 -11.72 -1.95 2.11
CA MET A 204 -12.29 -2.60 0.93
C MET A 204 -11.28 -3.59 0.34
N ARG A 205 -11.74 -4.76 -0.06
CA ARG A 205 -10.90 -5.71 -0.80
C ARG A 205 -10.82 -5.27 -2.28
N THR A 206 -9.74 -4.60 -2.64
CA THR A 206 -9.58 -3.97 -3.95
C THR A 206 -9.00 -4.94 -4.98
N HIS A 207 -9.83 -5.37 -5.94
CA HIS A 207 -9.38 -6.01 -7.18
C HIS A 207 -8.93 -4.92 -8.16
N PHE A 208 -8.01 -5.25 -9.07
CA PHE A 208 -7.46 -4.31 -10.05
C PHE A 208 -7.95 -4.66 -11.45
N LEU A 209 -8.52 -3.68 -12.14
CA LEU A 209 -8.94 -3.76 -13.53
C LEU A 209 -8.08 -2.81 -14.36
N PHE A 210 -7.32 -3.37 -15.28
CA PHE A 210 -6.46 -2.65 -16.19
C PHE A 210 -6.98 -2.78 -17.63
N PHE A 211 -7.08 -1.65 -18.32
CA PHE A 211 -7.41 -1.58 -19.75
C PHE A 211 -6.12 -1.37 -20.54
N ASN A 212 -5.69 -2.40 -21.27
CA ASN A 212 -4.45 -2.34 -22.04
C ASN A 212 -4.63 -1.55 -23.33
N LEU A 213 -4.13 -0.32 -23.32
CA LEU A 213 -4.14 0.61 -24.46
C LEU A 213 -2.76 0.73 -25.12
N GLY A 214 -1.73 0.21 -24.46
CA GLY A 214 -0.32 0.54 -24.73
C GLY A 214 0.57 -0.66 -24.97
N GLY A 215 -0.02 -1.85 -25.09
CA GLY A 215 0.70 -3.11 -25.26
C GLY A 215 1.40 -3.57 -23.98
N ARG A 216 2.47 -4.34 -24.16
CA ARG A 216 3.13 -5.10 -23.08
C ARG A 216 3.78 -4.20 -22.03
N ASP A 217 4.49 -3.16 -22.45
CA ASP A 217 5.23 -2.26 -21.54
C ASP A 217 4.28 -1.53 -20.59
N HIS A 218 3.13 -1.08 -21.11
CA HIS A 218 2.07 -0.48 -20.32
C HIS A 218 1.49 -1.47 -19.30
N GLU A 219 1.25 -2.71 -19.70
CA GLU A 219 0.74 -3.75 -18.80
C GLU A 219 1.73 -4.06 -17.67
N ILE A 220 3.03 -4.14 -17.98
CA ILE A 220 4.07 -4.43 -17.00
C ILE A 220 4.15 -3.32 -15.96
N GLY A 221 4.27 -2.05 -16.37
CA GLY A 221 4.35 -0.95 -15.41
C GLY A 221 3.07 -0.79 -14.56
N VAL A 222 1.89 -1.15 -15.09
CA VAL A 222 0.65 -1.18 -14.30
C VAL A 222 0.60 -2.37 -13.33
N LYS A 223 1.12 -3.53 -13.73
CA LYS A 223 1.28 -4.68 -12.81
C LYS A 223 2.22 -4.34 -11.66
N GLU A 224 3.31 -3.62 -11.93
CA GLU A 224 4.27 -3.18 -10.91
C GLU A 224 3.60 -2.31 -9.83
N VAL A 225 2.89 -1.25 -10.23
CA VAL A 225 2.23 -0.36 -9.26
C VAL A 225 1.12 -1.07 -8.49
N ALA A 226 0.35 -1.95 -9.14
CA ALA A 226 -0.68 -2.75 -8.48
C ALA A 226 -0.08 -3.71 -7.46
N LEU A 227 0.99 -4.42 -7.85
CA LEU A 227 1.71 -5.35 -7.00
C LEU A 227 2.35 -4.64 -5.81
N TYR A 228 2.98 -3.47 -6.03
CA TYR A 228 3.55 -2.65 -4.97
C TYR A 228 2.50 -2.23 -3.93
N LEU A 229 1.36 -1.69 -4.39
CA LEU A 229 0.26 -1.32 -3.49
C LEU A 229 -0.24 -2.52 -2.69
N TRP A 230 -0.39 -3.67 -3.33
CA TRP A 230 -0.83 -4.90 -2.68
C TRP A 230 0.19 -5.42 -1.65
N GLN A 231 1.48 -5.43 -1.98
CA GLN A 231 2.52 -5.87 -1.05
C GLN A 231 2.62 -4.94 0.17
N LYS A 232 2.53 -3.62 -0.05
CA LYS A 232 2.69 -2.62 1.01
C LYS A 232 1.45 -2.46 1.89
N TYR A 233 0.26 -2.40 1.29
CA TYR A 233 -1.00 -2.07 2.00
C TYR A 233 -2.07 -3.17 1.97
N GLY A 234 -1.86 -4.23 1.19
CA GLY A 234 -2.86 -5.26 0.92
C GLY A 234 -2.96 -6.37 1.96
N CYS A 235 -2.02 -6.44 2.92
CA CYS A 235 -1.97 -7.46 3.98
C CYS A 235 -2.22 -8.90 3.47
N ASN A 236 -1.63 -9.26 2.33
CA ASN A 236 -1.76 -10.59 1.70
C ASN A 236 -3.20 -11.02 1.36
N GLN A 237 -4.11 -10.07 1.13
CA GLN A 237 -5.46 -10.38 0.68
C GLN A 237 -5.46 -11.02 -0.70
N ARG A 238 -6.34 -11.98 -0.93
CA ARG A 238 -6.49 -12.63 -2.24
C ARG A 238 -7.30 -11.71 -3.16
N VAL A 239 -6.61 -11.03 -4.06
CA VAL A 239 -7.21 -10.14 -5.05
C VAL A 239 -6.75 -10.52 -6.46
N LEU A 240 -7.53 -10.07 -7.44
CA LEU A 240 -7.27 -10.32 -8.85
C LEU A 240 -6.69 -9.06 -9.49
N PHE A 241 -5.79 -9.27 -10.43
CA PHE A 241 -5.42 -8.33 -11.47
C PHE A 241 -6.04 -8.80 -12.78
N ILE A 242 -6.87 -7.95 -13.39
CA ILE A 242 -7.63 -8.27 -14.59
C ILE A 242 -7.14 -7.35 -15.69
N SER A 243 -6.50 -7.93 -16.71
CA SER A 243 -6.02 -7.22 -17.88
C SER A 243 -7.01 -7.41 -19.04
N VAL A 244 -7.54 -6.32 -19.59
CA VAL A 244 -8.46 -6.36 -20.72
C VAL A 244 -7.80 -5.71 -21.93
N PRO A 245 -7.62 -6.44 -23.05
CA PRO A 245 -7.06 -5.85 -24.27
C PRO A 245 -8.04 -4.82 -24.84
N PHE A 246 -7.55 -3.60 -25.07
CA PHE A 246 -8.37 -2.45 -25.50
C PHE A 246 -7.87 -1.84 -26.82
N GLU A 247 -6.90 -2.47 -27.48
CA GLU A 247 -6.34 -2.04 -28.75
C GLU A 247 -7.40 -1.98 -29.87
N GLU A 248 -8.23 -3.02 -30.01
CA GLU A 248 -9.35 -3.02 -30.98
C GLU A 248 -10.38 -1.93 -30.67
N VAL A 249 -10.67 -1.70 -29.39
CA VAL A 249 -11.61 -0.66 -28.95
C VAL A 249 -11.10 0.72 -29.36
N VAL A 250 -9.81 1.00 -29.12
CA VAL A 250 -9.19 2.27 -29.51
C VAL A 250 -9.15 2.44 -31.03
N ALA A 251 -8.77 1.39 -31.77
CA ALA A 251 -8.73 1.43 -33.23
C ALA A 251 -10.11 1.75 -33.83
N GLU A 252 -11.17 1.14 -33.30
CA GLU A 252 -12.54 1.43 -33.74
C GLU A 252 -12.96 2.87 -33.41
N LEU A 253 -12.65 3.36 -32.21
CA LEU A 253 -12.96 4.73 -31.81
C LEU A 253 -12.28 5.74 -32.75
N LEU A 254 -10.99 5.55 -33.06
CA LEU A 254 -10.25 6.41 -33.98
C LEU A 254 -10.83 6.39 -35.40
N GLY A 255 -11.42 5.26 -35.84
CA GLY A 255 -11.99 5.12 -37.17
C GLY A 255 -13.43 5.61 -37.32
N LYS A 256 -14.23 5.61 -36.24
CA LYS A 256 -15.70 5.77 -36.31
C LYS A 256 -16.28 6.90 -35.48
N VAL A 257 -15.51 7.45 -34.54
CA VAL A 257 -16.01 8.44 -33.57
C VAL A 257 -15.31 9.78 -33.79
N GLN A 258 -16.08 10.86 -33.66
CA GLN A 258 -15.54 12.22 -33.72
C GLN A 258 -14.55 12.50 -32.59
N ASP A 259 -13.41 13.11 -32.94
CA ASP A 259 -12.30 13.40 -32.03
C ASP A 259 -12.72 14.01 -30.68
N SER A 260 -13.57 15.03 -30.73
CA SER A 260 -14.01 15.75 -29.53
C SER A 260 -14.81 14.91 -28.53
N GLN A 261 -15.38 13.78 -28.96
CA GLN A 261 -16.20 12.88 -28.12
C GLN A 261 -15.45 11.62 -27.67
N MET A 262 -14.28 11.32 -28.27
CA MET A 262 -13.56 10.07 -28.06
C MET A 262 -13.28 9.79 -26.58
N GLY A 263 -12.76 10.77 -25.83
CA GLY A 263 -12.44 10.58 -24.41
C GLY A 263 -13.65 10.23 -23.52
N VAL A 264 -14.83 10.77 -23.84
CA VAL A 264 -16.07 10.46 -23.11
C VAL A 264 -16.57 9.06 -23.48
N ILE A 265 -16.53 8.71 -24.77
CA ILE A 265 -16.99 7.41 -25.27
C ILE A 265 -16.06 6.28 -24.81
N LEU A 266 -14.73 6.48 -24.83
CA LEU A 266 -13.78 5.50 -24.31
C LEU A 266 -14.09 5.15 -22.84
N LYS A 267 -14.27 6.17 -21.99
CA LYS A 267 -14.60 5.94 -20.57
C LYS A 267 -15.94 5.24 -20.39
N ARG A 268 -16.92 5.55 -21.25
CA ARG A 268 -18.20 4.82 -21.30
C ARG A 268 -17.98 3.35 -21.66
N MET A 269 -17.13 3.02 -22.63
CA MET A 269 -16.79 1.64 -22.96
C MET A 269 -16.07 0.93 -21.80
N MET A 270 -15.13 1.61 -21.14
CA MET A 270 -14.46 1.10 -19.93
C MET A 270 -15.45 0.77 -18.81
N LEU A 271 -16.42 1.65 -18.52
CA LEU A 271 -17.43 1.39 -17.49
C LEU A 271 -18.36 0.23 -17.87
N ARG A 272 -18.76 0.10 -19.14
CA ARG A 272 -19.55 -1.06 -19.62
C ARG A 272 -18.83 -2.38 -19.41
N VAL A 273 -17.54 -2.42 -19.74
CA VAL A 273 -16.70 -3.61 -19.50
C VAL A 273 -16.51 -3.84 -18.01
N GLY A 274 -16.26 -2.77 -17.24
CA GLY A 274 -16.11 -2.82 -15.80
C GLY A 274 -17.33 -3.41 -15.10
N GLU A 275 -18.54 -2.98 -15.47
CA GLU A 275 -19.81 -3.49 -14.93
C GLU A 275 -19.98 -4.99 -15.19
N ARG A 276 -19.70 -5.46 -16.41
CA ARG A 276 -19.79 -6.89 -16.73
C ARG A 276 -18.85 -7.71 -15.87
N LEU A 277 -17.59 -7.27 -15.76
CA LEU A 277 -16.58 -7.96 -14.95
C LEU A 277 -16.89 -7.87 -13.44
N ALA A 278 -17.44 -6.75 -12.98
CA ALA A 278 -17.87 -6.59 -11.59
C ALA A 278 -19.04 -7.53 -11.27
N SER A 279 -20.03 -7.64 -12.15
CA SER A 279 -21.15 -8.58 -12.01
C SER A 279 -20.69 -10.04 -11.97
N GLU A 280 -19.72 -10.43 -12.80
CA GLU A 280 -19.15 -11.80 -12.78
C GLU A 280 -18.38 -12.11 -11.50
N LEU A 281 -17.84 -11.09 -10.83
CA LEU A 281 -17.10 -11.21 -9.58
C LEU A 281 -17.95 -10.99 -8.32
N GLU A 282 -19.25 -10.73 -8.50
CA GLU A 282 -20.17 -10.33 -7.42
C GLU A 282 -19.62 -9.12 -6.64
N VAL A 283 -19.16 -8.10 -7.37
CA VAL A 283 -18.62 -6.84 -6.85
C VAL A 283 -19.60 -5.71 -7.13
N ASP A 284 -20.02 -4.99 -6.09
CA ASP A 284 -21.06 -3.97 -6.19
C ASP A 284 -20.56 -2.58 -6.60
N ALA A 285 -19.24 -2.38 -6.69
CA ALA A 285 -18.67 -1.05 -6.95
C ALA A 285 -17.39 -1.06 -7.82
N LEU A 286 -17.34 -0.10 -8.74
CA LEU A 286 -16.16 0.29 -9.50
C LEU A 286 -15.45 1.45 -8.79
N VAL A 287 -14.13 1.55 -8.92
CA VAL A 287 -13.34 2.68 -8.39
C VAL A 287 -12.59 3.34 -9.53
N THR A 288 -12.63 4.67 -9.60
CA THR A 288 -11.83 5.44 -10.55
C THR A 288 -11.01 6.53 -9.85
N GLY A 289 -9.89 6.91 -10.47
CA GLY A 289 -9.06 8.04 -10.03
C GLY A 289 -9.54 9.40 -10.54
N GLU A 290 -10.81 9.54 -10.95
CA GLU A 290 -11.26 10.80 -11.56
C GLU A 290 -11.42 11.93 -10.52
N SER A 291 -10.91 13.11 -10.86
CA SER A 291 -11.09 14.36 -10.09
C SER A 291 -11.80 15.41 -10.93
N VAL A 292 -12.73 16.16 -10.33
CA VAL A 292 -13.53 17.15 -11.05
C VAL A 292 -12.64 18.29 -11.56
N ALA A 293 -12.81 18.60 -12.84
CA ALA A 293 -12.13 19.70 -13.53
C ALA A 293 -10.60 19.57 -13.64
N GLN A 294 -10.03 18.38 -13.40
CA GLN A 294 -8.61 18.13 -13.62
C GLN A 294 -8.26 18.06 -15.13
N VAL A 295 -9.12 17.41 -15.92
CA VAL A 295 -8.99 17.34 -17.39
C VAL A 295 -10.34 17.59 -18.06
N SER A 296 -10.33 17.95 -19.36
CA SER A 296 -11.54 18.25 -20.13
C SER A 296 -12.60 17.14 -20.10
N SER A 297 -12.19 15.88 -19.99
CA SER A 297 -13.11 14.73 -19.90
C SER A 297 -13.73 14.52 -18.51
N GLN A 298 -13.31 15.27 -17.48
CA GLN A 298 -13.74 15.13 -16.07
C GLN A 298 -14.50 16.38 -15.56
N THR A 299 -15.26 17.05 -16.43
CA THR A 299 -16.25 18.03 -15.97
C THR A 299 -17.46 17.32 -15.37
N LEU A 300 -18.20 17.98 -14.47
CA LEU A 300 -19.42 17.39 -13.88
C LEU A 300 -20.41 16.90 -14.95
N ARG A 301 -20.53 17.63 -16.07
CA ARG A 301 -21.40 17.23 -17.18
C ARG A 301 -20.89 15.96 -17.86
N ASN A 302 -19.59 15.87 -18.11
CA ASN A 302 -19.00 14.69 -18.75
C ASN A 302 -19.05 13.48 -17.83
N LEU A 303 -18.74 13.63 -16.53
CA LEU A 303 -18.84 12.55 -15.55
C LEU A 303 -20.29 12.01 -15.45
N ALA A 304 -21.28 12.90 -15.39
CA ALA A 304 -22.69 12.48 -15.41
C ALA A 304 -23.06 11.72 -16.69
N VAL A 305 -22.58 12.17 -17.85
CA VAL A 305 -22.78 11.44 -19.12
C VAL A 305 -22.02 10.11 -19.12
N ILE A 306 -20.86 10.02 -18.51
CA ILE A 306 -20.10 8.76 -18.43
C ILE A 306 -20.84 7.75 -17.55
N ASP A 307 -21.34 8.17 -16.38
CA ASP A 307 -22.03 7.30 -15.42
C ASP A 307 -23.32 6.68 -15.97
N GLU A 308 -24.01 7.35 -16.90
CA GLU A 308 -25.26 6.83 -17.50
C GLU A 308 -25.13 5.48 -18.23
N VAL A 309 -23.93 4.95 -18.44
CA VAL A 309 -23.76 3.62 -19.06
C VAL A 309 -23.83 2.46 -18.10
N THR A 310 -23.82 2.72 -16.79
CA THR A 310 -23.74 1.68 -15.77
C THR A 310 -24.65 1.98 -14.59
N ASP A 311 -25.27 0.94 -14.05
CA ASP A 311 -26.02 1.01 -12.79
C ASP A 311 -25.12 0.65 -11.58
N THR A 312 -23.88 0.22 -11.83
CA THR A 312 -22.90 -0.14 -10.79
C THR A 312 -22.39 1.11 -10.09
N LEU A 313 -22.21 1.06 -8.76
CA LEU A 313 -21.72 2.21 -7.99
C LEU A 313 -20.29 2.59 -8.42
N VAL A 314 -20.10 3.81 -8.94
CA VAL A 314 -18.77 4.34 -9.29
C VAL A 314 -18.23 5.21 -8.16
N LEU A 315 -17.28 4.67 -7.40
CA LEU A 315 -16.57 5.37 -6.34
C LEU A 315 -15.44 6.23 -6.92
N ARG A 316 -15.42 7.51 -6.54
CA ARG A 316 -14.39 8.48 -6.95
C ARG A 316 -13.73 9.11 -5.72
N PRO A 317 -12.77 8.41 -5.07
CA PRO A 317 -12.14 8.90 -3.84
C PRO A 317 -11.48 10.28 -3.99
N LEU A 318 -11.12 10.67 -5.21
CA LEU A 318 -10.41 11.90 -5.53
C LEU A 318 -11.31 13.00 -6.13
N VAL A 319 -12.62 12.81 -6.17
CA VAL A 319 -13.58 13.67 -6.92
C VAL A 319 -13.43 15.17 -6.65
N ALA A 320 -13.04 15.55 -5.44
CA ALA A 320 -12.90 16.93 -4.99
C ALA A 320 -11.48 17.25 -4.47
N THR A 321 -10.51 16.41 -4.82
CA THR A 321 -9.11 16.57 -4.41
C THR A 321 -8.33 17.27 -5.51
N ASP A 322 -7.52 18.27 -5.17
CA ASP A 322 -6.66 18.93 -6.15
C ASP A 322 -5.45 18.07 -6.56
N LYS A 323 -4.81 18.46 -7.67
CA LYS A 323 -3.70 17.69 -8.25
C LYS A 323 -2.47 17.66 -7.34
N GLU A 324 -2.18 18.75 -6.62
CA GLU A 324 -1.01 18.82 -5.76
C GLU A 324 -1.14 17.86 -4.57
N ASP A 325 -2.32 17.75 -3.99
CA ASP A 325 -2.61 16.80 -2.92
C ASP A 325 -2.59 15.36 -3.41
N ILE A 326 -3.04 15.09 -4.64
CA ILE A 326 -2.90 13.76 -5.26
C ILE A 326 -1.43 13.40 -5.43
N VAL A 327 -0.60 14.29 -5.97
CA VAL A 327 0.85 14.07 -6.15
C VAL A 327 1.53 13.88 -4.79
N ARG A 328 1.22 14.72 -3.80
CA ARG A 328 1.73 14.60 -2.43
C ARG A 328 1.37 13.25 -1.80
N MET A 329 0.15 12.77 -2.05
CA MET A 329 -0.29 11.46 -1.57
C MET A 329 0.43 10.34 -2.32
N ALA A 330 0.58 10.44 -3.64
CA ALA A 330 1.34 9.49 -4.45
C ALA A 330 2.80 9.38 -3.95
N ALA A 331 3.45 10.50 -3.65
CA ALA A 331 4.78 10.52 -3.03
C ALA A 331 4.77 9.82 -1.66
N ALA A 332 3.83 10.19 -0.79
CA ALA A 332 3.73 9.63 0.56
C ALA A 332 3.46 8.12 0.59
N ILE A 333 2.76 7.59 -0.42
CA ILE A 333 2.48 6.15 -0.52
C ILE A 333 3.53 5.40 -1.35
N GLY A 334 4.44 6.12 -2.02
CA GLY A 334 5.51 5.60 -2.85
C GLY A 334 5.13 5.31 -4.31
N THR A 335 3.97 5.75 -4.80
CA THR A 335 3.52 5.49 -6.18
C THR A 335 3.90 6.58 -7.19
N GLN A 336 4.46 7.72 -6.73
CA GLN A 336 4.82 8.84 -7.61
C GLN A 336 5.80 8.41 -8.72
N GLU A 337 6.85 7.66 -8.37
CA GLU A 337 7.91 7.33 -9.32
C GLU A 337 7.43 6.35 -10.42
N PHE A 338 6.49 5.46 -10.09
CA PHE A 338 5.81 4.63 -11.08
C PHE A 338 5.07 5.50 -12.10
N ALA A 339 4.32 6.49 -11.59
CA ALA A 339 3.50 7.35 -12.42
C ALA A 339 4.32 8.32 -13.28
N ALA A 340 5.46 8.80 -12.78
CA ALA A 340 6.35 9.70 -13.50
C ALA A 340 6.98 9.06 -14.75
N ASN A 341 7.17 7.73 -14.73
CA ASN A 341 7.78 6.99 -15.84
C ASN A 341 6.75 6.39 -16.81
N MET A 342 5.44 6.56 -16.55
CA MET A 342 4.37 6.00 -17.38
C MET A 342 3.88 7.00 -18.44
N PRO A 343 3.78 6.61 -19.72
CA PRO A 343 3.13 7.43 -20.74
C PRO A 343 1.63 7.64 -20.47
N GLU A 344 1.11 8.83 -20.78
CA GLU A 344 -0.32 9.12 -20.65
C GLU A 344 -1.15 8.60 -21.84
N TYR A 345 -1.38 7.27 -21.90
CA TYR A 345 -2.07 6.63 -23.03
C TYR A 345 -3.49 7.16 -23.31
N CYS A 346 -4.29 7.43 -22.27
CA CYS A 346 -5.65 7.97 -22.44
C CYS A 346 -5.68 9.42 -22.96
N GLY A 347 -4.60 10.19 -22.75
CA GLY A 347 -4.50 11.57 -23.21
C GLY A 347 -4.16 11.67 -24.70
N VAL A 348 -3.36 10.72 -25.21
CA VAL A 348 -2.86 10.68 -26.60
C VAL A 348 -4.00 10.61 -27.63
N ILE A 349 -5.10 9.97 -27.28
CA ILE A 349 -6.23 9.76 -28.20
C ILE A 349 -7.23 10.93 -28.24
N SER A 350 -7.03 11.99 -27.46
CA SER A 350 -8.04 13.02 -27.25
C SER A 350 -7.68 14.34 -27.93
N VAL A 351 -8.04 14.48 -29.21
CA VAL A 351 -7.87 15.74 -29.95
C VAL A 351 -9.07 16.68 -29.72
N ASN A 352 -8.82 17.89 -29.19
CA ASN A 352 -9.84 18.91 -28.87
C ASN A 352 -11.06 18.36 -28.07
N PRO A 353 -10.84 17.77 -26.87
CA PRO A 353 -11.91 17.14 -26.09
C PRO A 353 -13.02 18.12 -25.72
N THR A 354 -14.26 17.64 -25.82
CA THR A 354 -15.41 18.41 -25.34
C THR A 354 -15.38 18.54 -23.82
N THR A 355 -15.57 19.75 -23.31
CA THR A 355 -15.75 20.01 -21.87
C THR A 355 -17.21 19.89 -21.42
N ARG A 356 -18.14 19.78 -22.38
CA ARG A 356 -19.58 19.72 -22.11
C ARG A 356 -20.29 18.83 -23.12
N ALA A 357 -20.13 17.53 -22.95
CA ALA A 357 -20.78 16.52 -23.79
C ALA A 357 -22.31 16.67 -23.76
N LYS A 358 -22.92 16.56 -24.94
CA LYS A 358 -24.37 16.44 -25.10
C LYS A 358 -24.68 14.96 -25.25
N LEU A 359 -25.48 14.43 -24.34
CA LEU A 359 -25.82 13.02 -24.27
C LEU A 359 -26.32 12.47 -25.61
N ASP A 360 -27.23 13.18 -26.29
CA ASP A 360 -27.76 12.76 -27.59
C ASP A 360 -26.67 12.60 -28.66
N ARG A 361 -25.65 13.48 -28.63
CA ARG A 361 -24.50 13.38 -29.54
C ARG A 361 -23.62 12.19 -29.18
N VAL A 362 -23.37 11.97 -27.89
CA VAL A 362 -22.59 10.80 -27.43
C VAL A 362 -23.29 9.51 -27.85
N ARG A 363 -24.60 9.37 -27.59
CA ARG A 363 -25.39 8.21 -28.01
C ARG A 363 -25.41 8.01 -29.53
N ALA A 364 -25.53 9.09 -30.30
CA ALA A 364 -25.46 9.02 -31.76
C ALA A 364 -24.08 8.55 -32.27
N GLN A 365 -22.99 8.97 -31.63
CA GLN A 365 -21.65 8.51 -31.97
C GLN A 365 -21.42 7.05 -31.56
N GLU A 366 -21.96 6.62 -30.43
CA GLU A 366 -21.91 5.22 -29.99
C GLU A 366 -22.62 4.25 -30.94
N GLN A 367 -23.62 4.71 -31.70
CA GLN A 367 -24.27 3.89 -32.74
C GLN A 367 -23.34 3.51 -33.89
N ASN A 368 -22.24 4.25 -34.08
CA ASN A 368 -21.22 3.93 -35.09
C ASN A 368 -20.20 2.90 -34.59
N PHE A 369 -20.20 2.58 -33.29
CA PHE A 369 -19.24 1.69 -32.66
C PHE A 369 -19.81 0.26 -32.61
N ASP A 370 -19.05 -0.74 -33.08
CA ASP A 370 -19.43 -2.15 -32.96
C ASP A 370 -19.27 -2.65 -31.52
N MET A 371 -20.40 -2.82 -30.81
CA MET A 371 -20.41 -3.34 -29.43
C MET A 371 -19.88 -4.78 -29.33
N GLY A 372 -19.87 -5.56 -30.42
CA GLY A 372 -19.26 -6.88 -30.45
C GLY A 372 -17.75 -6.87 -30.17
N ILE A 373 -17.08 -5.73 -30.34
CA ILE A 373 -15.68 -5.54 -29.94
C ILE A 373 -15.54 -5.67 -28.40
N LEU A 374 -16.49 -5.12 -27.64
CA LEU A 374 -16.44 -5.23 -26.17
C LEU A 374 -16.63 -6.66 -25.70
N ASP A 375 -17.47 -7.44 -26.39
CA ASP A 375 -17.66 -8.87 -26.10
C ASP A 375 -16.35 -9.63 -26.30
N ARG A 376 -15.63 -9.37 -27.38
CA ARG A 376 -14.31 -9.97 -27.64
C ARG A 376 -13.26 -9.53 -26.62
N ALA A 377 -13.27 -8.26 -26.22
CA ALA A 377 -12.37 -7.73 -25.19
C ALA A 377 -12.61 -8.41 -23.83
N VAL A 378 -13.87 -8.55 -23.41
CA VAL A 378 -14.25 -9.27 -22.18
C VAL A 378 -13.87 -10.75 -22.27
N ALA A 379 -14.15 -11.41 -23.39
CA ALA A 379 -13.81 -12.82 -23.59
C ALA A 379 -12.29 -13.08 -23.58
N SER A 380 -11.51 -12.10 -24.05
CA SER A 380 -10.05 -12.16 -24.10
C SER A 380 -9.38 -11.63 -22.82
N CYS A 381 -10.14 -11.26 -21.79
CA CYS A 381 -9.55 -10.75 -20.56
C CYS A 381 -8.71 -11.81 -19.84
N ARG A 382 -7.57 -11.40 -19.28
CA ARG A 382 -6.70 -12.25 -18.48
C ARG A 382 -6.92 -11.94 -17.01
N ARG A 383 -7.20 -12.97 -16.21
CA ARG A 383 -7.41 -12.86 -14.76
C ARG A 383 -6.30 -13.59 -14.04
N THR A 384 -5.49 -12.85 -13.31
CA THR A 384 -4.38 -13.42 -12.56
C THR A 384 -4.53 -13.04 -11.10
N ARG A 385 -4.26 -13.96 -10.18
CA ARG A 385 -4.13 -13.56 -8.79
C ARG A 385 -2.90 -12.67 -8.65
N ILE A 386 -3.01 -11.61 -7.87
CA ILE A 386 -1.93 -10.63 -7.78
C ILE A 386 -0.62 -11.22 -7.24
N ASP A 387 -0.70 -12.23 -6.36
CA ASP A 387 0.44 -12.93 -5.81
C ASP A 387 1.14 -13.87 -6.81
N GLN A 388 0.52 -14.13 -7.95
CA GLN A 388 1.03 -15.00 -9.01
C GLN A 388 1.51 -14.23 -10.25
N LEU A 389 1.40 -12.90 -10.26
CA LEU A 389 1.76 -12.07 -11.43
C LEU A 389 3.18 -12.33 -11.93
N ALA A 390 4.14 -12.43 -11.01
CA ALA A 390 5.54 -12.66 -11.38
C ALA A 390 5.79 -14.07 -11.93
N GLU A 391 5.10 -15.08 -11.41
CA GLU A 391 5.24 -16.46 -11.90
C GLU A 391 4.70 -16.61 -13.31
N GLU A 392 3.61 -15.89 -13.61
CA GLU A 392 3.00 -15.90 -14.93
C GLU A 392 3.87 -15.26 -16.01
N GLU A 393 4.65 -14.23 -15.67
CA GLU A 393 5.60 -13.62 -16.61
C GLU A 393 6.88 -14.45 -16.75
N LEU A 394 7.37 -15.09 -15.68
CA LEU A 394 8.47 -16.06 -15.80
C LEU A 394 8.13 -17.24 -16.72
N GLN A 395 6.89 -17.73 -16.72
CA GLN A 395 6.54 -18.83 -17.61
C GLN A 395 6.60 -18.45 -19.10
N ARG A 396 6.63 -17.15 -19.42
CA ARG A 396 6.79 -16.67 -20.80
C ARG A 396 8.26 -16.63 -21.23
N VAL A 397 9.20 -16.50 -20.29
CA VAL A 397 10.63 -16.28 -20.55
C VAL A 397 11.47 -17.08 -19.56
N ASP A 398 12.37 -17.95 -20.04
CA ASP A 398 13.18 -18.80 -19.18
C ASP A 398 14.23 -17.97 -18.40
N VAL A 399 13.84 -17.52 -17.20
CA VAL A 399 14.68 -16.72 -16.30
C VAL A 399 15.22 -17.61 -15.18
N GLU A 400 16.54 -17.70 -15.07
CA GLU A 400 17.20 -18.46 -14.02
C GLU A 400 17.06 -17.75 -12.65
N VAL A 401 16.58 -18.48 -11.64
CA VAL A 401 16.45 -18.00 -10.25
C VAL A 401 17.46 -18.75 -9.37
N LEU A 402 18.36 -18.01 -8.72
CA LEU A 402 19.46 -18.55 -7.93
C LEU A 402 19.40 -18.02 -6.48
N SER A 403 19.67 -18.90 -5.52
CA SER A 403 19.74 -18.55 -4.09
C SER A 403 21.13 -18.08 -3.64
N ILE A 404 22.14 -18.19 -4.53
CA ILE A 404 23.52 -17.81 -4.25
C ILE A 404 23.98 -16.83 -5.33
N PRO A 405 24.63 -15.71 -4.97
CA PRO A 405 25.17 -14.79 -5.96
C PRO A 405 26.31 -15.45 -6.76
N LEU A 406 26.31 -15.27 -8.07
CA LEU A 406 27.40 -15.71 -8.94
C LEU A 406 28.62 -14.80 -8.76
N ALA A 407 29.82 -15.38 -8.68
CA ALA A 407 31.05 -14.66 -8.32
C ALA A 407 31.41 -13.51 -9.27
N GLU A 408 31.09 -13.65 -10.56
CA GLU A 408 31.36 -12.63 -11.60
C GLU A 408 30.14 -11.77 -11.94
N ALA A 409 29.00 -11.99 -11.27
CA ALA A 409 27.80 -11.21 -11.49
C ALA A 409 27.76 -9.95 -10.62
N THR A 410 27.01 -8.95 -11.07
CA THR A 410 26.65 -7.79 -10.25
C THR A 410 25.19 -7.89 -9.85
N ILE A 411 24.91 -7.72 -8.56
CA ILE A 411 23.53 -7.65 -8.08
C ILE A 411 22.98 -6.27 -8.36
N LEU A 412 21.83 -6.21 -9.03
CA LEU A 412 21.01 -5.02 -9.12
C LEU A 412 19.98 -5.07 -7.99
N ASP A 413 20.17 -4.28 -6.94
CA ASP A 413 19.16 -4.10 -5.90
C ASP A 413 18.09 -3.16 -6.43
N ILE A 414 16.93 -3.75 -6.77
CA ILE A 414 15.81 -3.05 -7.40
C ILE A 414 14.73 -2.65 -6.43
N ARG A 415 14.94 -2.81 -5.12
CA ARG A 415 13.96 -2.41 -4.11
C ARG A 415 13.74 -0.90 -4.12
N HIS A 416 12.59 -0.48 -3.61
CA HIS A 416 12.36 0.94 -3.33
C HIS A 416 13.39 1.44 -2.30
N PRO A 417 13.89 2.69 -2.40
CA PRO A 417 14.87 3.24 -1.46
C PRO A 417 14.52 3.02 0.02
N ASP A 418 13.27 3.28 0.42
CA ASP A 418 12.77 2.99 1.78
C ASP A 418 13.06 1.56 2.29
N GLU A 419 12.94 0.56 1.42
CA GLU A 419 13.16 -0.85 1.79
C GLU A 419 14.65 -1.19 1.88
N GLU A 420 15.47 -0.55 1.04
CA GLU A 420 16.92 -0.70 1.06
C GLU A 420 17.51 -0.05 2.31
N GLU A 421 17.10 1.18 2.64
CA GLU A 421 17.53 1.88 3.85
C GLU A 421 17.17 1.10 5.12
N LEU A 422 15.98 0.47 5.14
CA LEU A 422 15.51 -0.30 6.28
C LEU A 422 16.21 -1.67 6.41
N ALA A 423 16.60 -2.28 5.30
CA ALA A 423 17.28 -3.58 5.29
C ALA A 423 18.35 -3.64 4.18
N PRO A 424 19.54 -3.06 4.40
CA PRO A 424 20.60 -3.04 3.39
C PRO A 424 21.05 -4.46 3.02
N LEU A 425 21.21 -4.73 1.72
CA LEU A 425 21.67 -6.03 1.25
C LEU A 425 23.16 -6.22 1.56
N GLN A 426 23.50 -7.29 2.29
CA GLN A 426 24.88 -7.65 2.60
C GLN A 426 25.29 -8.91 1.84
N VAL A 427 26.11 -8.73 0.79
CA VAL A 427 26.60 -9.80 -0.08
C VAL A 427 28.05 -9.55 -0.46
N HIS A 428 28.77 -10.60 -0.86
CA HIS A 428 30.20 -10.54 -1.21
C HIS A 428 30.49 -10.11 -2.66
N VAL A 429 29.44 -9.88 -3.46
CA VAL A 429 29.55 -9.45 -4.87
C VAL A 429 29.20 -7.97 -5.00
N PRO A 430 29.61 -7.29 -6.09
CA PRO A 430 29.23 -5.91 -6.34
C PRO A 430 27.70 -5.74 -6.36
N VAL A 431 27.21 -4.68 -5.70
CA VAL A 431 25.79 -4.32 -5.68
C VAL A 431 25.63 -2.92 -6.27
N GLU A 432 24.82 -2.81 -7.31
CA GLU A 432 24.36 -1.53 -7.85
C GLU A 432 22.90 -1.31 -7.43
N LYS A 433 22.61 -0.11 -6.91
CA LYS A 433 21.26 0.27 -6.47
C LYS A 433 20.55 0.95 -7.63
N ILE A 434 19.59 0.24 -8.23
CA ILE A 434 18.78 0.76 -9.33
C ILE A 434 17.33 0.40 -9.01
N PRO A 435 16.58 1.28 -8.34
CA PRO A 435 15.18 1.02 -8.02
C PRO A 435 14.43 0.60 -9.28
N PHE A 436 13.50 -0.34 -9.12
CA PHE A 436 12.85 -1.01 -10.24
C PHE A 436 12.21 -0.03 -11.26
N TYR A 437 11.71 1.13 -10.82
CA TYR A 437 11.11 2.15 -11.69
C TYR A 437 12.14 2.89 -12.58
N GLU A 438 13.43 2.86 -12.24
CA GLU A 438 14.51 3.39 -13.09
C GLU A 438 15.14 2.32 -13.97
N LEU A 439 14.91 1.05 -13.65
CA LEU A 439 15.65 -0.09 -14.21
C LEU A 439 15.59 -0.11 -15.74
N HIS A 440 14.40 0.05 -16.33
CA HIS A 440 14.25 0.02 -17.79
C HIS A 440 14.91 1.20 -18.48
N ARG A 441 14.84 2.40 -17.88
CA ARG A 441 15.51 3.60 -18.41
C ARG A 441 17.03 3.45 -18.36
N ARG A 442 17.54 2.90 -17.26
CA ARG A 442 18.98 2.74 -17.00
C ARG A 442 19.54 1.43 -17.55
N ALA A 443 18.70 0.54 -18.08
CA ALA A 443 19.14 -0.71 -18.70
C ALA A 443 20.14 -0.45 -19.83
N ALA A 444 19.95 0.63 -20.59
CA ALA A 444 20.87 1.05 -21.66
C ALA A 444 22.25 1.53 -21.14
N GLU A 445 22.38 1.86 -19.85
CA GLU A 445 23.64 2.23 -19.20
C GLU A 445 24.43 1.00 -18.72
N LEU A 446 23.78 -0.17 -18.66
CA LEU A 446 24.38 -1.42 -18.19
C LEU A 446 25.34 -1.97 -19.25
N LYS A 447 26.42 -2.62 -18.79
CA LYS A 447 27.49 -3.11 -19.66
C LYS A 447 27.03 -4.37 -20.41
N PRO A 448 27.08 -4.38 -21.76
CA PRO A 448 26.79 -5.59 -22.52
C PRO A 448 27.76 -6.73 -22.19
N GLY A 449 27.25 -7.95 -22.08
CA GLY A 449 28.06 -9.16 -21.80
C GLY A 449 28.40 -9.38 -20.32
N GLN A 450 27.94 -8.52 -19.41
CA GLN A 450 28.01 -8.74 -17.97
C GLN A 450 26.73 -9.43 -17.47
N THR A 451 26.86 -10.39 -16.56
CA THR A 451 25.70 -11.04 -15.92
C THR A 451 25.19 -10.17 -14.76
N TYR A 452 23.89 -9.84 -14.79
CA TYR A 452 23.22 -9.08 -13.75
C TYR A 452 22.21 -9.95 -12.99
N MET A 453 22.19 -9.83 -11.66
CA MET A 453 21.25 -10.57 -10.81
C MET A 453 20.29 -9.61 -10.10
N LEU A 454 19.01 -9.62 -10.43
CA LEU A 454 18.00 -8.72 -9.86
C LEU A 454 17.56 -9.18 -8.46
N TYR A 455 17.53 -8.25 -7.49
CA TYR A 455 17.12 -8.52 -6.12
C TYR A 455 16.03 -7.55 -5.64
N CYS A 456 14.94 -8.10 -5.07
CA CYS A 456 13.84 -7.32 -4.49
C CYS A 456 13.35 -7.84 -3.13
N GLY A 457 14.16 -8.63 -2.42
CA GLY A 457 13.77 -9.27 -1.16
C GLY A 457 12.83 -10.47 -1.33
N LYS A 458 11.59 -10.27 -1.81
CA LYS A 458 10.61 -11.37 -2.02
C LYS A 458 10.78 -12.10 -3.36
N GLY A 459 11.68 -11.63 -4.22
CA GLY A 459 11.90 -12.14 -5.58
C GLY A 459 10.75 -11.89 -6.57
N VAL A 460 9.60 -11.35 -6.17
CA VAL A 460 8.44 -11.15 -7.05
C VAL A 460 8.71 -10.06 -8.11
N MET A 461 9.16 -8.87 -7.68
CA MET A 461 9.52 -7.78 -8.62
C MET A 461 10.72 -8.18 -9.49
N SER A 462 11.75 -8.80 -8.90
CA SER A 462 12.93 -9.27 -9.64
C SER A 462 12.53 -10.17 -10.81
N ARG A 463 11.63 -11.12 -10.56
CA ARG A 463 11.11 -12.05 -11.56
C ARG A 463 10.35 -11.32 -12.68
N LEU A 464 9.51 -10.35 -12.33
CA LEU A 464 8.76 -9.55 -13.28
C LEU A 464 9.69 -8.76 -14.22
N HIS A 465 10.67 -8.04 -13.65
CA HIS A 465 11.61 -7.22 -14.44
C HIS A 465 12.63 -8.05 -15.22
N ALA A 466 13.09 -9.18 -14.67
CA ALA A 466 14.03 -10.06 -15.35
C ALA A 466 13.45 -10.60 -16.67
N SER A 467 12.18 -11.04 -16.63
CA SER A 467 11.45 -11.52 -17.82
C SER A 467 11.42 -10.46 -18.92
N HIS A 468 11.15 -9.21 -18.55
CA HIS A 468 11.11 -8.10 -19.50
C HIS A 468 12.49 -7.74 -20.08
N LEU A 469 13.53 -7.65 -19.25
CA LEU A 469 14.88 -7.33 -19.71
C LEU A 469 15.49 -8.42 -20.60
N LEU A 470 15.15 -9.70 -20.38
CA LEU A 470 15.60 -10.79 -21.24
C LEU A 470 14.91 -10.76 -22.62
N GLU A 471 13.64 -10.37 -22.68
CA GLU A 471 12.92 -10.23 -23.95
C GLU A 471 13.43 -9.08 -24.81
N SER A 472 13.93 -7.99 -24.23
CA SER A 472 14.58 -6.94 -25.00
C SER A 472 15.88 -7.42 -25.67
N GLY A 473 16.47 -8.52 -25.16
CA GLY A 473 17.60 -9.22 -25.76
C GLY A 473 18.97 -8.55 -25.53
N GLU A 474 19.04 -7.54 -24.68
CA GLU A 474 20.24 -6.68 -24.53
C GLU A 474 21.17 -7.11 -23.38
N LEU A 475 20.68 -7.91 -22.41
CA LEU A 475 21.38 -8.20 -21.16
C LEU A 475 21.23 -9.67 -20.72
N ASP A 476 22.28 -10.24 -20.11
CA ASP A 476 22.21 -11.54 -19.41
C ASP A 476 21.73 -11.30 -17.97
N VAL A 477 20.43 -11.56 -17.74
CA VAL A 477 19.76 -11.22 -16.48
C VAL A 477 19.24 -12.47 -15.79
N LYS A 478 19.52 -12.58 -14.49
CA LYS A 478 19.05 -13.65 -13.60
C LYS A 478 18.39 -13.05 -12.37
N VAL A 479 17.74 -13.87 -11.55
CA VAL A 479 17.13 -13.43 -10.28
C VAL A 479 17.93 -13.96 -9.10
N TYR A 480 18.28 -13.07 -8.17
CA TYR A 480 18.79 -13.46 -6.86
C TYR A 480 17.65 -13.50 -5.85
N ALA A 481 17.38 -14.69 -5.31
CA ALA A 481 16.35 -14.95 -4.30
C ALA A 481 16.97 -15.77 -3.14
N PRO A 482 17.66 -15.10 -2.19
CA PRO A 482 18.34 -15.76 -1.08
C PRO A 482 17.43 -16.46 -0.09
#